data_AF-A0A9X6Z8B1-F1
#
_entry.id   AF-A0A9X6Z8B1-F1
#
_cell.length_a   1.000
_cell.length_b   1.000
_cell.length_c   1.000
_cell.angle_alpha   90.00
_cell.angle_beta   90.00
_cell.angle_gamma   90.00
#
_symmetry.space_group_name_H-M   'P 1'
#
loop_
_entity.id
_entity.type
_entity.pdbx_description
1 polymer ?
#
loop_
_entity_poly.entity_id
_entity_poly.type
_entity_poly.pdbx_seq_one_letter_code
_entity_poly.pdbx_strand_id
1 'polypeptide(L)'
;MAEYHFYNEIYTDKKEWEKALKTDPFYKYNKYMIKDFFYKGRKFLFEGHEYEVIDNDAEVSKMKGWLFLKTRGYTLYMHPRKILFEQPDLKELLDKGLEGLNIESEMEYEQIELF
;
A
#
# COMPACT_ATOMS: atom_id res chain seq x y z
N MET A 1 -7.29 25.30 13.15
CA MET A 1 -7.41 24.90 11.72
C MET A 1 -7.44 23.39 11.67
N ALA A 2 -8.26 22.80 10.80
CA ALA A 2 -8.22 21.35 10.57
C ALA A 2 -7.15 21.06 9.50
N GLU A 3 -6.24 20.16 9.82
CA GLU A 3 -5.19 19.70 8.90
C GLU A 3 -5.59 18.32 8.38
N TYR A 4 -5.62 18.18 7.05
CA TYR A 4 -5.93 16.92 6.38
C TYR A 4 -4.64 16.40 5.75
N HIS A 5 -4.18 15.24 6.22
CA HIS A 5 -2.94 14.64 5.74
C HIS A 5 -3.26 13.66 4.62
N PHE A 6 -2.57 13.81 3.49
CA PHE A 6 -2.63 12.85 2.40
C PHE A 6 -1.24 12.74 1.75
N TYR A 7 -0.68 11.53 1.80
CA TYR A 7 0.69 11.26 1.35
C TYR A 7 1.72 12.16 2.05
N ASN A 8 2.56 12.86 1.27
CA ASN A 8 3.58 13.81 1.74
C ASN A 8 3.05 15.26 1.83
N GLU A 9 1.75 15.47 1.63
CA GLU A 9 1.14 16.80 1.61
C GLU A 9 0.15 16.98 2.77
N ILE A 10 0.12 18.21 3.27
CA ILE A 10 -0.80 18.66 4.30
C ILE A 10 -1.75 19.66 3.63
N TYR A 11 -3.03 19.32 3.63
CA TYR A 11 -4.09 20.14 3.07
C TYR A 11 -4.79 20.90 4.20
N THR A 12 -5.02 22.19 4.00
CA THR A 12 -5.79 23.03 4.92
C THR A 12 -7.23 23.25 4.43
N ASP A 13 -7.51 22.93 3.16
CA ASP A 13 -8.84 22.93 2.55
C ASP A 13 -9.38 21.49 2.37
N LYS A 14 -10.60 21.25 2.89
CA LYS A 14 -11.24 19.93 2.84
C LYS A 14 -11.62 19.50 1.41
N LYS A 15 -12.07 20.41 0.55
CA LYS A 15 -12.45 20.10 -0.84
C LYS A 15 -11.23 19.75 -1.68
N GLU A 16 -10.09 20.40 -1.44
CA GLU A 16 -8.84 20.04 -2.11
C GLU A 16 -8.34 18.66 -1.67
N TRP A 17 -8.41 18.35 -0.38
CA TRP A 17 -8.12 17.01 0.13
C TRP A 17 -9.06 15.94 -0.47
N GLU A 18 -10.37 16.19 -0.53
CA GLU A 18 -11.33 15.28 -1.15
C GLU A 18 -11.07 15.06 -2.66
N LYS A 19 -10.59 16.09 -3.38
CA LYS A 19 -10.17 15.94 -4.77
C LYS A 19 -8.90 15.10 -4.88
N ALA A 20 -7.91 15.37 -4.03
CA ALA A 20 -6.66 14.61 -4.01
C ALA A 20 -6.89 13.12 -3.73
N LEU A 21 -7.82 12.81 -2.82
CA LEU A 21 -8.26 11.43 -2.54
C LEU A 21 -8.87 10.75 -3.78
N LYS A 22 -9.67 11.46 -4.57
CA LYS A 22 -10.29 10.91 -5.79
C LYS A 22 -9.29 10.67 -6.92
N THR A 23 -8.18 11.38 -6.91
CA THR A 23 -7.08 11.22 -7.87
C THR A 23 -5.99 10.27 -7.36
N ASP A 24 -6.18 9.64 -6.19
CA ASP A 24 -5.19 8.74 -5.60
C ASP A 24 -4.96 7.53 -6.54
N PRO A 25 -3.76 7.36 -7.12
CA PRO A 25 -3.47 6.23 -8.01
C PRO A 25 -3.52 4.88 -7.28
N PHE A 26 -3.53 4.91 -5.94
CA PHE A 26 -3.68 3.73 -5.09
C PHE A 26 -5.13 3.51 -4.64
N TYR A 27 -6.09 4.37 -5.01
CA TYR A 27 -7.50 4.21 -4.63
C TYR A 27 -8.11 2.89 -5.12
N LYS A 28 -7.61 2.38 -6.27
CA LYS A 28 -8.04 1.10 -6.83
C LYS A 28 -7.65 -0.11 -6.00
N TYR A 29 -6.70 0.02 -5.08
CA TYR A 29 -6.31 -1.07 -4.18
C TYR A 29 -7.05 -0.92 -2.86
N ASN A 30 -7.68 -2.01 -2.41
CA ASN A 30 -8.16 -2.10 -1.04
C ASN A 30 -6.95 -1.99 -0.08
N LYS A 31 -7.14 -1.34 1.08
CA LYS A 31 -6.16 -1.24 2.17
C LYS A 31 -5.45 -2.58 2.47
N TYR A 32 -6.18 -3.69 2.40
CA TYR A 32 -5.61 -5.03 2.65
C TYR A 32 -4.65 -5.48 1.55
N MET A 33 -4.89 -5.13 0.29
CA MET A 33 -4.04 -5.58 -0.83
C MET A 33 -2.61 -5.10 -0.74
N ILE A 34 -2.39 -3.83 -0.36
CA ILE A 34 -1.04 -3.30 -0.17
C ILE A 34 -0.36 -4.01 1.01
N LYS A 35 -1.11 -4.27 2.08
CA LYS A 35 -0.61 -4.98 3.27
C LYS A 35 -0.25 -6.44 2.96
N ASP A 36 -1.09 -7.13 2.19
CA ASP A 36 -0.88 -8.52 1.77
C ASP A 36 0.24 -8.64 0.75
N PHE A 37 0.35 -7.65 -0.14
CA PHE A 37 1.49 -7.55 -1.04
C PHE A 37 2.78 -7.43 -0.23
N PHE A 38 2.87 -6.50 0.72
CA PHE A 38 4.02 -6.41 1.62
C PHE A 38 3.86 -7.31 2.85
N TYR A 39 3.64 -8.62 2.67
CA TYR A 39 3.56 -9.56 3.79
C TYR A 39 4.88 -9.68 4.57
N LYS A 40 4.81 -10.04 5.85
CA LYS A 40 6.00 -10.23 6.71
C LYS A 40 6.91 -11.33 6.16
N GLY A 41 8.20 -11.05 6.06
CA GLY A 41 9.21 -11.91 5.45
C GLY A 41 9.34 -11.76 3.94
N ARG A 42 8.46 -10.99 3.28
CA ARG A 42 8.64 -10.67 1.85
C ARG A 42 9.94 -9.92 1.64
N LYS A 43 10.70 -10.35 0.63
CA LYS A 43 11.89 -9.65 0.15
C LYS A 43 11.62 -8.96 -1.19
N PHE A 44 12.17 -7.78 -1.38
CA PHE A 44 12.09 -7.04 -2.64
C PHE A 44 13.32 -6.14 -2.81
N LEU A 45 13.68 -5.86 -4.05
CA LEU A 45 14.69 -4.86 -4.39
C LEU A 45 14.02 -3.50 -4.49
N PHE A 46 14.61 -2.46 -3.91
CA PHE A 46 14.18 -1.06 -4.05
C PHE A 46 15.42 -0.17 -3.99
N GLU A 47 15.56 0.81 -4.90
CA GLU A 47 16.77 1.67 -5.00
C GLU A 47 18.11 0.89 -5.02
N GLY A 48 18.13 -0.31 -5.61
CA GLY A 48 19.34 -1.16 -5.66
C GLY A 48 19.66 -1.90 -4.36
N HIS A 49 18.82 -1.79 -3.33
CA HIS A 49 18.96 -2.48 -2.06
C HIS A 49 17.89 -3.54 -1.87
N GLU A 50 18.26 -4.70 -1.32
CA GLU A 50 17.29 -5.70 -0.89
C GLU A 50 16.72 -5.30 0.47
N TYR A 51 15.40 -5.26 0.56
CA TYR A 51 14.64 -5.04 1.77
C TYR A 51 13.83 -6.28 2.12
N GLU A 52 13.74 -6.58 3.41
CA GLU A 52 12.88 -7.60 4.00
C GLU A 52 11.83 -6.92 4.89
N VAL A 53 10.57 -7.27 4.71
CA VAL A 53 9.47 -6.75 5.54
C VAL A 53 9.49 -7.46 6.90
N ILE A 54 9.76 -6.71 7.96
CA ILE A 54 9.70 -7.21 9.34
C ILE A 54 8.30 -7.04 9.92
N ASP A 55 7.69 -5.87 9.67
CA ASP A 55 6.30 -5.58 10.02
C ASP A 55 5.64 -4.79 8.89
N ASN A 56 4.35 -5.04 8.67
CA ASN A 56 3.57 -4.44 7.58
C ASN A 56 2.36 -3.63 8.06
N ASP A 57 2.28 -3.39 9.37
CA ASP A 57 1.25 -2.57 10.00
C ASP A 57 1.81 -1.73 11.16
N ALA A 58 3.07 -1.30 11.03
CA ALA A 58 3.72 -0.50 12.05
C ALA A 58 3.05 0.87 12.19
N GLU A 59 3.04 1.40 13.42
CA GLU A 59 2.52 2.74 13.71
C GLU A 59 3.67 3.74 13.81
N VAL A 60 3.68 4.74 12.93
CA VAL A 60 4.65 5.84 12.94
C VAL A 60 3.88 7.15 12.95
N SER A 61 4.18 8.04 13.90
CA SER A 61 3.54 9.35 14.04
C SER A 61 2.00 9.28 14.06
N LYS A 62 1.44 8.32 14.81
CA LYS A 62 -0.01 8.04 14.94
C LYS A 62 -0.70 7.54 13.66
N MET A 63 0.06 7.15 12.64
CA MET A 63 -0.46 6.52 11.42
C MET A 63 -0.03 5.07 11.36
N LYS A 64 -0.99 4.15 11.20
CA LYS A 64 -0.77 2.71 11.00
C LYS A 64 -0.56 2.37 9.52
N GLY A 65 0.00 1.20 9.24
CA GLY A 65 0.23 0.71 7.87
C GLY A 65 1.62 1.05 7.30
N TRP A 66 2.55 1.49 8.15
CA TRP A 66 3.94 1.65 7.74
C TRP A 66 4.62 0.28 7.63
N LEU A 67 5.56 0.16 6.69
CA LEU A 67 6.43 -1.00 6.63
C LEU A 67 7.64 -0.75 7.53
N PHE A 68 7.92 -1.69 8.42
CA PHE A 68 9.20 -1.79 9.09
C PHE A 68 10.08 -2.74 8.28
N LEU A 69 11.15 -2.21 7.72
CA LEU A 69 12.01 -2.89 6.75
C LEU A 69 13.39 -3.12 7.33
N LYS A 70 14.00 -4.27 6.97
CA LYS A 70 15.40 -4.59 7.23
C LYS A 70 16.17 -4.63 5.91
N THR A 71 17.35 -4.02 5.90
CA THR A 71 18.33 -4.18 4.82
C THR A 71 19.71 -4.56 5.39
N ARG A 72 20.74 -4.68 4.56
CA ARG A 72 22.07 -5.25 4.87
C ARG A 72 22.88 -4.54 5.98
N GLY A 73 22.37 -3.49 6.61
CA GLY A 73 23.06 -2.84 7.73
C GLY A 73 22.18 -2.03 8.67
N TYR A 74 20.88 -1.91 8.40
CA TYR A 74 19.98 -1.11 9.24
C TYR A 74 18.52 -1.49 9.01
N THR A 75 17.67 -0.99 9.88
CA THR A 75 16.22 -1.06 9.76
C THR A 75 15.65 0.35 9.62
N LEU A 76 14.56 0.49 8.88
CA LEU A 76 13.88 1.78 8.71
C LEU A 76 12.37 1.59 8.60
N TYR A 77 11.64 2.70 8.69
CA TYR A 77 10.23 2.75 8.36
C TYR A 77 10.04 3.37 6.97
N MET A 78 9.21 2.76 6.15
CA MET A 78 8.84 3.31 4.85
C MET A 78 7.36 3.12 4.59
N HIS A 79 6.72 4.15 4.03
CA HIS A 79 5.34 4.04 3.61
C HIS A 79 5.25 3.18 2.33
N PRO A 80 4.40 2.13 2.28
CA PRO A 80 4.38 1.19 1.16
C PRO A 80 4.04 1.86 -0.18
N ARG A 81 3.21 2.92 -0.16
CA ARG A 81 2.89 3.69 -1.37
C ARG A 81 4.10 4.41 -1.97
N LYS A 82 5.08 4.82 -1.16
CA LYS A 82 6.32 5.43 -1.66
C LYS A 82 7.08 4.43 -2.54
N ILE A 83 7.22 3.20 -2.04
CA ILE A 83 7.91 2.10 -2.74
C ILE A 83 7.22 1.81 -4.08
N LEU A 84 5.89 1.65 -4.06
CA LEU A 84 5.12 1.35 -5.26
C LEU A 84 5.10 2.51 -6.26
N PHE A 85 5.24 3.75 -5.80
CA PHE A 85 5.32 4.91 -6.68
C PHE A 85 6.67 5.01 -7.38
N GLU A 86 7.75 4.82 -6.62
CA GLU A 86 9.12 4.95 -7.12
C GLU A 86 9.63 3.70 -7.85
N GLN A 87 8.94 2.56 -7.71
CA GLN A 87 9.27 1.31 -8.39
C GLN A 87 8.10 0.72 -9.18
N PRO A 88 7.98 1.09 -10.48
CA PRO A 88 6.92 0.64 -11.36
C PRO A 88 6.77 -0.89 -11.43
N ASP A 89 7.88 -1.64 -11.40
CA ASP A 89 7.85 -3.10 -11.48
C ASP A 89 7.09 -3.75 -10.30
N LEU A 90 7.28 -3.23 -9.08
CA LEU A 90 6.55 -3.71 -7.90
C LEU A 90 5.07 -3.33 -7.99
N LYS A 91 4.77 -2.16 -8.54
CA LYS A 91 3.40 -1.75 -8.80
C LYS A 91 2.73 -2.63 -9.85
N GLU A 92 3.43 -3.01 -10.91
CA GLU A 92 2.91 -3.92 -11.94
C GLU A 92 2.61 -5.30 -11.36
N LEU A 93 3.47 -5.82 -10.46
CA LEU A 93 3.20 -7.07 -9.75
C LEU A 93 1.96 -6.97 -8.86
N LEU A 94 1.76 -5.83 -8.18
CA LEU A 94 0.54 -5.58 -7.41
C LEU A 94 -0.70 -5.47 -8.32
N ASP A 95 -0.56 -4.83 -9.48
CA ASP A 95 -1.60 -4.70 -10.49
C ASP A 95 -2.04 -6.06 -11.05
N LYS A 96 -1.09 -6.96 -11.35
CA LYS A 96 -1.39 -8.34 -11.75
C LYS A 96 -2.12 -9.13 -10.66
N GLY A 97 -1.79 -8.89 -9.39
CA GLY A 97 -2.52 -9.47 -8.26
C GLY A 97 -3.98 -9.00 -8.20
N LEU A 98 -4.24 -7.75 -8.57
CA LEU A 98 -5.60 -7.20 -8.69
C LEU A 98 -6.39 -7.86 -9.83
N GLU A 99 -5.75 -8.09 -10.98
CA GLU A 99 -6.37 -8.79 -12.12
C GLU A 99 -6.72 -10.25 -11.78
N GLY A 100 -5.83 -10.96 -11.07
CA GLY A 100 -6.09 -12.32 -10.59
C GLY A 100 -7.27 -12.40 -9.62
N LEU A 101 -7.37 -11.45 -8.69
CA LEU A 101 -8.51 -11.34 -7.77
C LEU A 101 -9.81 -10.98 -8.48
N ASN A 102 -9.78 -10.16 -9.54
CA ASN A 102 -10.97 -9.86 -10.33
C ASN A 102 -11.50 -11.11 -11.06
N ILE A 103 -10.60 -11.99 -11.54
CA ILE A 103 -10.97 -13.26 -12.17
C ILE A 103 -11.54 -14.26 -11.15
N GLU A 104 -10.96 -14.33 -9.94
CA GLU A 104 -11.49 -15.17 -8.86
C GLU A 104 -12.81 -14.62 -8.28
N SER A 105 -13.01 -13.30 -8.28
CA SER A 105 -14.25 -12.67 -7.81
C SER A 105 -15.44 -12.86 -8.77
N GLU A 106 -15.21 -13.11 -10.07
CA GLU A 106 -16.28 -13.55 -10.99
C GLU A 106 -16.69 -15.02 -10.78
N MET A 107 -15.90 -15.82 -10.05
CA MET A 107 -16.22 -17.23 -9.77
C MET A 107 -16.64 -17.53 -8.33
N GLU A 108 -16.27 -16.70 -7.34
CA GLU A 108 -16.59 -16.96 -5.93
C GLU A 108 -17.77 -16.15 -5.35
N TYR A 109 -18.15 -15.01 -5.93
CA TYR A 109 -19.26 -14.21 -5.35
C TYR A 109 -20.67 -14.70 -5.71
N GLU A 110 -20.87 -15.59 -6.69
CA GLU A 110 -22.18 -16.23 -6.94
C GLU A 110 -22.49 -17.41 -5.99
N GLN A 111 -21.54 -17.87 -5.16
CA GLN A 111 -21.72 -19.05 -4.32
C GLN A 111 -21.90 -18.78 -2.81
N ILE A 112 -21.85 -17.53 -2.34
CA ILE A 112 -21.97 -17.21 -0.90
C ILE A 112 -23.38 -16.70 -0.51
N GLU A 113 -24.36 -16.67 -1.43
CA GLU A 113 -25.78 -16.33 -1.12
C GLU A 113 -26.75 -17.52 -1.16
N LEU A 114 -26.30 -18.71 -0.79
CA LEU A 114 -27.20 -19.79 -0.40
C LEU A 114 -26.62 -20.42 0.86
N PHE A 115 -27.11 -20.00 2.04
CA PHE A 115 -27.48 -20.84 3.20
C PHE A 115 -27.90 -19.97 4.39
#